data_AF-A0A7K4DUT7-F1
#
_entry.id   AF-A0A7K4DUT7-F1
#
_cell.length_a   1.000
_cell.length_b   1.000
_cell.length_c   1.000
_cell.angle_alpha   90.00
_cell.angle_beta   90.00
_cell.angle_gamma   90.00
#
_symmetry.space_group_name_H-M   'P 1'
#
loop_
_entity.id
_entity.type
_entity.pdbx_description
1 polymer ?
#
loop_
_entity_poly.entity_id
_entity_poly.type
_entity_poly.pdbx_seq_one_letter_code
_entity_poly.pdbx_strand_id
1 'polypeptide(L)'
;MTFLSSACLYCNPQRSVTAEKSQWSIHLAHHREEIIKHLADTSSSCILCAYPVEFANKEHASSHYRWGHKKSTLIDWALYNMPRRIFA
;
A
#
# COMPACT_ATOMS: atom_id res chain seq x y z
N MET A 1 -9.65 19.87 -5.37
CA MET A 1 -8.53 19.20 -4.65
C MET A 1 -9.16 18.09 -3.83
N THR A 2 -8.67 16.85 -3.90
CA THR A 2 -9.31 15.73 -3.19
C THR A 2 -8.66 15.51 -1.83
N PHE A 3 -9.45 15.58 -0.78
CA PHE A 3 -9.02 15.29 0.59
C PHE A 3 -9.47 13.89 1.01
N LEU A 4 -8.61 13.21 1.75
CA LEU A 4 -8.85 11.88 2.29
C LEU A 4 -8.74 11.94 3.81
N SER A 5 -9.78 11.46 4.50
CA SER A 5 -9.74 11.22 5.94
C SER A 5 -9.64 9.72 6.21
N SER A 6 -8.58 9.32 6.89
CA SER A 6 -8.29 7.92 7.19
C SER A 6 -7.32 7.79 8.35
N ALA A 7 -7.34 6.64 9.03
CA ALA A 7 -6.21 6.20 9.84
C ALA A 7 -5.22 5.43 8.95
N CYS A 8 -3.92 5.70 9.11
CA CYS A 8 -2.89 4.88 8.45
C CYS A 8 -2.74 3.56 9.19
N LEU A 9 -2.95 2.43 8.51
CA LEU A 9 -2.84 1.10 9.10
C LEU A 9 -1.40 0.74 9.50
N TYR A 10 -0.41 1.41 8.90
CA TYR A 10 1.01 1.16 9.10
C TYR A 10 1.65 2.04 10.18
N CYS A 11 0.94 3.07 10.65
CA CYS A 11 1.38 3.91 11.76
C CYS A 11 1.08 3.26 13.11
N ASN A 12 1.96 3.48 14.08
CA ASN A 12 1.69 3.22 15.48
C ASN A 12 2.07 4.47 16.30
N PRO A 13 1.11 5.14 16.98
CA PRO A 13 -0.32 4.83 17.07
C PRO A 13 -1.09 5.15 15.79
N GLN A 14 -2.18 4.42 15.53
CA GLN A 14 -3.10 4.72 14.44
C GLN A 14 -3.94 5.95 14.80
N ARG A 15 -3.70 7.07 14.11
CA ARG A 15 -4.49 8.30 14.25
C ARG A 15 -5.17 8.62 12.94
N SER A 16 -6.44 9.04 13.02
CA SER A 16 -7.16 9.51 11.83
C SER A 16 -6.66 10.90 11.45
N VAL A 17 -6.26 11.05 10.19
CA VAL A 17 -5.76 12.31 9.63
C VAL A 17 -6.57 12.64 8.38
N THR A 18 -6.94 13.91 8.23
CA THR A 18 -7.50 14.42 6.98
C THR A 18 -6.41 15.22 6.27
N ALA A 19 -6.04 14.78 5.07
CA ALA A 19 -4.96 15.38 4.29
C ALA A 19 -5.26 15.29 2.79
N GLU A 20 -4.55 16.08 1.99
CA GLU A 20 -4.63 15.97 0.54
C GLU A 20 -4.13 14.61 0.05
N LYS A 21 -4.67 14.14 -1.08
CA LYS A 21 -4.24 12.88 -1.70
C LYS A 21 -2.71 12.82 -1.90
N SER A 22 -2.10 13.92 -2.34
CA SER A 22 -0.65 14.02 -2.55
C SER A 22 0.14 13.85 -1.25
N GLN A 23 -0.33 14.47 -0.15
CA GLN A 23 0.28 14.32 1.17
C GLN A 23 0.17 12.88 1.68
N TRP A 24 -0.96 12.21 1.43
CA TRP A 24 -1.13 10.79 1.73
C TRP A 24 -0.17 9.90 0.94
N SER A 25 0.02 10.16 -0.36
CA SER A 25 0.99 9.41 -1.17
C SER A 25 2.41 9.57 -0.60
N ILE A 26 2.80 10.78 -0.20
CA ILE A 26 4.11 11.04 0.43
C ILE A 26 4.22 10.28 1.76
N HIS A 27 3.19 10.35 2.61
CA HIS A 27 3.16 9.65 3.90
C HIS A 27 3.31 8.13 3.73
N LEU A 28 2.50 7.51 2.84
CA LEU A 28 2.58 6.07 2.57
C LEU A 28 3.92 5.67 1.94
N ALA A 29 4.61 6.59 1.26
CA ALA A 29 5.94 6.33 0.73
C ALA A 29 6.99 6.01 1.80
N HIS A 30 6.74 6.40 3.06
CA HIS A 30 7.57 6.07 4.22
C HIS A 30 7.25 4.68 4.79
N HIS A 31 6.07 4.12 4.49
CA HIS A 31 5.61 2.81 4.95
C HIS A 31 5.74 1.71 3.90
N ARG A 32 6.68 1.89 2.95
CA ARG A 32 6.80 0.99 1.80
C ARG A 32 7.03 -0.46 2.23
N GLU A 33 7.89 -0.70 3.20
CA GLU A 33 8.23 -2.06 3.61
C GLU A 33 7.07 -2.73 4.36
N GLU A 34 6.30 -1.97 5.12
CA GLU A 34 5.09 -2.41 5.79
C GLU A 34 3.97 -2.75 4.79
N ILE A 35 3.84 -1.96 3.72
CA ILE A 35 2.93 -2.27 2.60
C ILE A 35 3.34 -3.59 1.93
N ILE A 36 4.64 -3.77 1.64
CA ILE A 36 5.16 -5.01 1.04
C ILE A 36 4.89 -6.21 1.95
N LYS A 37 5.17 -6.07 3.26
CA LYS A 37 4.92 -7.12 4.24
C LYS A 37 3.44 -7.49 4.28
N HIS A 38 2.56 -6.50 4.32
CA HIS A 38 1.11 -6.73 4.31
C HIS A 38 0.66 -7.49 3.06
N LEU A 39 1.14 -7.09 1.88
CA LEU A 39 0.83 -7.78 0.62
C LEU A 39 1.34 -9.23 0.62
N ALA A 40 2.57 -9.44 1.07
CA ALA A 40 3.17 -10.77 1.16
C ALA A 40 2.49 -11.68 2.20
N ASP A 41 1.93 -11.11 3.27
CA ASP A 41 1.20 -11.85 4.29
C ASP A 41 -0.23 -12.23 3.87
N THR A 42 -0.82 -11.50 2.92
CA THR A 42 -2.24 -11.62 2.57
C THR A 42 -2.51 -12.23 1.19
N SER A 43 -1.50 -12.29 0.31
CA SER A 43 -1.68 -12.69 -1.08
C SER A 43 -0.87 -13.95 -1.42
N SER A 44 -1.51 -14.96 -2.03
CA SER A 44 -0.84 -16.14 -2.59
C SER A 44 -0.26 -15.91 -3.99
N SER A 45 -0.66 -14.82 -4.65
CA SER A 45 -0.16 -14.40 -5.96
C SER A 45 -0.05 -12.87 -6.06
N CYS A 46 0.68 -12.38 -7.05
CA CYS A 46 0.84 -10.95 -7.27
C CYS A 46 -0.45 -10.32 -7.81
N ILE A 47 -1.05 -9.42 -7.04
CA ILE A 47 -2.26 -8.66 -7.43
C ILE A 47 -1.97 -7.42 -8.28
N LEU A 48 -0.69 -7.10 -8.50
CA LEU A 48 -0.25 -5.90 -9.23
C LEU A 48 0.28 -6.22 -10.63
N CYS A 49 0.56 -7.50 -10.93
CA CYS A 49 0.91 -7.95 -12.26
C CYS A 49 -0.32 -8.07 -13.14
N ALA A 50 -0.17 -7.84 -14.44
CA ALA A 50 -1.25 -8.07 -15.42
C ALA A 50 -1.67 -9.55 -15.48
N TYR A 51 -0.73 -10.45 -15.23
CA TYR A 51 -0.96 -11.88 -15.10
C TYR A 51 -0.58 -12.34 -13.68
N PRO A 52 -1.38 -13.16 -13.00
CA PRO A 52 -1.09 -13.60 -11.65
C PRO A 52 0.23 -14.38 -11.58
N VAL A 53 1.18 -13.88 -10.80
CA VAL A 53 2.41 -14.61 -10.47
C VAL A 53 2.22 -15.27 -9.12
N GLU A 54 2.20 -16.60 -9.08
CA GLU A 54 2.05 -17.33 -7.82
C GLU A 54 3.34 -17.26 -6.98
N PHE A 55 3.16 -17.11 -5.67
CA PHE A 55 4.27 -17.05 -4.73
C PHE A 55 4.44 -18.39 -4.00
N ALA A 56 5.62 -18.97 -4.13
CA ALA A 56 5.99 -20.17 -3.37
C ALA A 56 5.98 -19.95 -1.85
N ASN A 57 6.35 -18.75 -1.39
CA ASN A 57 6.36 -18.38 0.03
C ASN A 57 6.37 -16.84 0.20
N LYS A 58 6.29 -16.39 1.46
CA LYS A 58 6.26 -14.96 1.81
C LYS A 58 7.53 -14.21 1.43
N GLU A 59 8.68 -14.87 1.42
CA GLU A 59 9.97 -14.27 1.06
C GLU A 59 10.02 -13.99 -0.45
N HIS A 60 9.56 -14.95 -1.26
CA HIS A 60 9.38 -14.78 -2.69
C HIS A 60 8.40 -13.64 -2.99
N ALA A 61 7.25 -13.60 -2.31
CA ALA A 61 6.28 -12.51 -2.43
C ALA A 61 6.90 -11.14 -2.09
N SER A 62 7.58 -11.04 -0.94
CA SER A 62 8.21 -9.79 -0.49
C SER A 62 9.29 -9.32 -1.46
N SER A 63 10.12 -10.24 -1.96
CA SER A 63 11.16 -9.93 -2.95
C SER A 63 10.55 -9.46 -4.27
N HIS A 64 9.50 -10.14 -4.74
CA HIS A 64 8.77 -9.75 -5.94
C HIS A 64 8.16 -8.36 -5.82
N TYR A 65 7.46 -8.04 -4.72
CA TYR A 65 6.92 -6.70 -4.51
C TYR A 65 8.01 -5.63 -4.38
N ARG A 66 9.15 -5.98 -3.78
CA ARG A 66 10.27 -5.06 -3.58
C ARG A 66 10.97 -4.69 -4.89
N TRP A 67 11.12 -5.62 -5.82
CA TRP A 67 11.95 -5.44 -7.01
C TRP A 67 11.17 -5.47 -8.34
N GLY A 68 10.04 -6.17 -8.39
CA GLY A 68 9.19 -6.33 -9.56
C GLY A 68 8.21 -5.17 -9.80
N HIS A 69 8.01 -4.29 -8.81
CA HIS A 69 7.09 -3.16 -8.91
C HIS A 69 7.72 -1.82 -8.56
N LYS A 70 7.25 -0.78 -9.24
CA LYS A 70 7.61 0.60 -8.92
C LYS A 70 7.07 0.97 -7.54
N LYS A 71 7.80 1.81 -6.81
CA LYS A 71 7.37 2.36 -5.52
C LYS A 71 5.99 3.02 -5.60
N SER A 72 5.72 3.78 -6.66
CA SER A 72 4.43 4.45 -6.87
C SER A 72 3.27 3.47 -6.96
N THR A 73 3.43 2.33 -7.65
CA THR A 73 2.38 1.31 -7.78
C THR A 73 1.97 0.74 -6.41
N LEU A 74 2.93 0.48 -5.53
CA LEU A 74 2.66 0.01 -4.17
C LEU A 74 1.91 1.06 -3.34
N ILE A 75 2.32 2.33 -3.46
CA ILE A 75 1.69 3.45 -2.76
C ILE A 75 0.26 3.67 -3.26
N ASP A 76 0.05 3.68 -4.57
CA ASP A 76 -1.27 3.86 -5.18
C ASP A 76 -2.21 2.73 -4.78
N TRP A 77 -1.70 1.49 -4.75
CA TRP A 77 -2.47 0.35 -4.24
C TRP A 77 -2.85 0.55 -2.77
N ALA A 78 -1.90 0.91 -1.90
CA ALA A 78 -2.18 1.12 -0.48
C ALA A 78 -3.19 2.26 -0.26
N LEU A 79 -3.04 3.36 -1.01
CA LEU A 79 -3.94 4.50 -1.00
C LEU A 79 -5.35 4.15 -1.49
N TYR A 80 -5.46 3.24 -2.46
CA TYR A 80 -6.74 2.77 -2.97
C TYR A 80 -7.43 1.75 -2.05
N ASN A 81 -6.69 1.02 -1.23
CA ASN A 81 -7.22 -0.04 -0.37
C ASN A 81 -7.29 0.34 1.13
N MET A 82 -6.76 1.49 1.53
CA MET A 82 -6.92 1.98 2.91
C MET A 82 -8.39 2.42 3.19
N PRO A 83 -8.92 2.17 4.41
CA PRO A 83 -10.27 2.58 4.79
C PRO A 83 -10.38 4.10 4.88
N ARG A 84 -10.96 4.76 3.87
CA ARG A 84 -10.98 6.23 3.77
C ARG A 84 -12.37 6.80 3.52
N ARG A 85 -12.59 8.02 3.99
CA ARG A 85 -13.68 8.90 3.54
C ARG A 85 -13.11 9.93 2.56
N ILE A 86 -13.77 10.09 1.42
CA ILE A 86 -13.36 11.00 0.35
C ILE A 86 -14.20 12.27 0.43
N PHE A 87 -13.55 13.43 0.40
CA PHE A 87 -14.19 14.74 0.33
C PHE A 87 -13.77 15.38 -1.00
N ALA A 88 -14.78 15.80 -1.79
CA ALA A 88 -14.62 16.39 -3.12
C ALA A 88 -14.47 17.91 -3.03
#